data_AF-D3ALB8-F1
#
_entry.id   AF-D3ALB8-F1
#
_cell.length_a   1.000
_cell.length_b   1.000
_cell.length_c   1.000
_cell.angle_alpha   90.00
_cell.angle_beta   90.00
_cell.angle_gamma   90.00
#
_symmetry.space_group_name_H-M   'P 1'
#
loop_
_entity.id
_entity.type
_entity.pdbx_description
1 polymer ?
#
loop_
_entity_poly.entity_id
_entity_poly.type
_entity_poly.pdbx_seq_one_letter_code
_entity_poly.pdbx_strand_id
1 'polypeptide(L)'
;DRGVKVQILVDGLYGTLHMEGNPIFYAAGTNPNIEIKFYNIPNPLKPWTINGRMHDKYLLVDDKLLLLGGRNTFDYFLGEYNLRNLSYDRDVLIYNTKHGQEEAWPSSVLSEADAYFEAMWQSKYCKTVFDSPSASMKKKLPAAKTELAEYYHSLKEAMPELTRSGHDYIPETVAINKATLISNPTHILAKEPWVWYQVQYLMAHAEKQAYIHTPYAVFSKDMYEGMKEAADHVPEVTMLLNATSVGDNFMASSDYTRNRGKILDTGVSLREYFGDHSSHGKSILIDDRLSIVGSYNLDMRSTYVDTETMLVIDGEEFNRQLKACIDTLEDDSLAVQKDGTYVTDPEVPVIPVPSKKKVIFAVTSRLFQLFRYLI
;
A
#
# COMPACT_ATOMS: atom_id res chain seq x y z
N ASP A 1 1.87 -18.61 22.27
CA ASP A 1 2.35 -19.66 23.20
C ASP A 1 3.84 -19.67 23.46
N ARG A 2 4.70 -19.29 22.49
CA ARG A 2 6.16 -19.23 22.67
C ARG A 2 6.70 -18.04 23.50
N GLY A 3 5.82 -17.22 24.10
CA GLY A 3 6.21 -16.02 24.85
C GLY A 3 6.50 -14.76 24.01
N VAL A 4 6.41 -14.85 22.67
CA VAL A 4 6.58 -13.71 21.75
C VAL A 4 5.48 -12.68 21.95
N LYS A 5 5.85 -11.39 22.02
CA LYS A 5 4.92 -10.26 22.06
C LYS A 5 4.48 -9.89 20.64
N VAL A 6 3.18 -9.68 20.46
CA VAL A 6 2.57 -9.36 19.18
C VAL A 6 1.66 -8.16 19.37
N GLN A 7 1.91 -7.10 18.60
CA GLN A 7 1.05 -5.92 18.54
C GLN A 7 0.42 -5.86 17.14
N ILE A 8 -0.91 -5.78 17.08
CA ILE A 8 -1.65 -5.71 15.83
C ILE A 8 -2.42 -4.40 15.81
N LEU A 9 -2.06 -3.52 14.87
CA LEU A 9 -2.79 -2.27 14.64
C LEU A 9 -3.63 -2.40 13.39
N VAL A 10 -4.91 -2.03 13.47
CA VAL A 10 -5.87 -2.13 12.36
C VAL A 10 -6.60 -0.81 12.20
N ASP A 11 -6.97 -0.46 10.98
CA ASP A 11 -7.89 0.64 10.72
C ASP A 11 -9.22 0.42 11.44
N GLY A 12 -9.72 1.44 12.13
CA GLY A 12 -10.86 1.31 13.04
C GLY A 12 -12.19 1.10 12.32
N LEU A 13 -12.40 1.66 11.11
CA LEU A 13 -13.63 1.38 10.37
C LEU A 13 -13.63 -0.06 9.84
N TYR A 14 -12.53 -0.50 9.21
CA TYR A 14 -12.43 -1.89 8.73
C TYR A 14 -12.46 -2.89 9.88
N GLY A 15 -11.73 -2.62 10.96
CA GLY A 15 -11.73 -3.42 12.17
C GLY A 15 -13.13 -3.57 12.76
N THR A 16 -13.87 -2.47 12.93
CA THR A 16 -15.25 -2.52 13.44
C THR A 16 -16.18 -3.30 12.51
N LEU A 17 -16.05 -3.18 11.19
CA LEU A 17 -16.95 -3.87 10.25
C LEU A 17 -16.68 -5.37 10.10
N HIS A 18 -15.42 -5.79 10.22
CA HIS A 18 -15.01 -7.15 9.85
C HIS A 18 -14.51 -8.01 11.01
N MET A 19 -14.05 -7.40 12.11
CA MET A 19 -13.50 -8.13 13.25
C MET A 19 -14.45 -8.18 14.45
N GLU A 20 -15.27 -7.14 14.66
CA GLU A 20 -16.21 -7.14 15.79
C GLU A 20 -17.23 -8.27 15.70
N GLY A 21 -17.51 -8.89 16.85
CA GLY A 21 -18.42 -10.02 16.95
C GLY A 21 -17.84 -11.38 16.53
N ASN A 22 -16.66 -11.43 15.89
CA ASN A 22 -16.00 -12.69 15.55
C ASN A 22 -15.17 -13.23 16.74
N PRO A 23 -15.49 -14.41 17.31
CA PRO A 23 -14.81 -14.97 18.48
C PRO A 23 -13.30 -15.17 18.32
N ILE A 24 -12.79 -15.33 17.09
CA ILE A 24 -11.37 -15.55 16.81
C ILE A 24 -10.52 -14.36 17.27
N PHE A 25 -10.96 -13.13 17.00
CA PHE A 25 -10.22 -11.94 17.41
C PHE A 25 -10.26 -11.71 18.93
N TYR A 26 -11.35 -12.09 19.62
CA TYR A 26 -11.40 -12.10 21.09
C TYR A 26 -10.54 -13.21 21.70
N ALA A 27 -10.43 -14.37 21.03
CA ALA A 27 -9.52 -15.41 21.47
C ALA A 27 -8.06 -14.94 21.39
N ALA A 28 -7.69 -14.22 20.33
CA ALA A 28 -6.38 -13.59 20.18
C ALA A 28 -6.18 -12.45 21.19
N GLY A 29 -7.10 -11.47 21.26
CA GLY A 29 -6.97 -10.29 22.13
C GLY A 29 -7.00 -10.58 23.63
N THR A 30 -7.49 -11.75 24.05
CA THR A 30 -7.40 -12.20 25.45
C THR A 30 -6.10 -12.95 25.79
N ASN A 31 -5.18 -13.11 24.82
CA ASN A 31 -3.87 -13.68 25.06
C ASN A 31 -2.95 -12.61 25.72
N PRO A 32 -2.26 -12.90 26.83
CA PRO A 32 -1.41 -11.92 27.52
C PRO A 32 -0.19 -11.44 26.72
N ASN A 33 0.08 -12.05 25.56
CA ASN A 33 1.16 -11.66 24.67
C ASN A 33 0.69 -11.03 23.36
N ILE A 34 -0.63 -10.92 23.13
CA ILE A 34 -1.17 -10.31 21.92
C ILE A 34 -2.01 -9.10 22.35
N GLU A 35 -1.69 -7.94 21.80
CA GLU A 35 -2.53 -6.76 21.93
C GLU A 35 -3.01 -6.34 20.54
N ILE A 36 -4.30 -6.02 20.44
CA ILE A 36 -4.92 -5.54 19.20
C ILE A 36 -5.45 -4.14 19.47
N LYS A 37 -5.07 -3.18 18.64
CA LYS A 37 -5.59 -1.81 18.67
C LYS A 37 -6.26 -1.44 17.37
N PHE A 38 -7.30 -0.62 17.47
CA PHE A 38 -7.93 0.04 16.33
C PHE A 38 -7.54 1.51 16.28
N TYR A 39 -7.10 1.97 15.11
CA TYR A 39 -6.86 3.37 14.80
C TYR A 39 -8.16 4.07 14.37
N ASN A 40 -8.53 5.16 15.04
CA ASN A 40 -9.67 6.01 14.70
C ASN A 40 -11.00 5.25 14.54
N ILE A 41 -11.44 4.58 15.61
CA ILE A 41 -12.74 3.90 15.64
C ILE A 41 -13.86 4.90 15.28
N PRO A 42 -14.79 4.55 14.36
CA PRO A 42 -15.90 5.41 13.97
C PRO A 42 -16.69 5.95 15.16
N ASN A 43 -16.96 7.25 15.15
CA ASN A 43 -17.69 7.92 16.21
C ASN A 43 -18.97 8.57 15.65
N PRO A 44 -20.17 8.05 15.96
CA PRO A 44 -21.43 8.62 15.49
C PRO A 44 -21.67 10.09 15.88
N LEU A 45 -21.05 10.57 16.97
CA LEU A 45 -21.13 11.96 17.42
C LEU A 45 -20.17 12.89 16.66
N LYS A 46 -19.19 12.34 15.94
CA LYS A 46 -18.21 13.07 15.14
C LYS A 46 -18.03 12.40 13.78
N PRO A 47 -19.10 12.30 12.96
CA PRO A 47 -19.08 11.49 11.73
C PRO A 47 -18.02 11.94 10.72
N TRP A 48 -17.61 13.21 10.72
CA TRP A 48 -16.56 13.72 9.83
C TRP A 48 -15.19 13.08 10.09
N THR A 49 -14.92 12.55 11.30
CA THR A 49 -13.64 11.92 11.61
C THR A 49 -13.47 10.56 10.94
N ILE A 50 -14.54 9.95 10.42
CA ILE A 50 -14.47 8.65 9.73
C ILE A 50 -13.52 8.67 8.53
N ASN A 51 -13.23 9.86 7.98
CA ASN A 51 -12.36 9.99 6.83
C ASN A 51 -10.88 9.81 7.15
N GLY A 52 -10.42 9.99 8.39
CA GLY A 52 -9.02 9.75 8.75
C GLY A 52 -8.75 8.25 8.89
N ARG A 53 -8.24 7.60 7.84
CA ARG A 53 -8.06 6.14 7.83
C ARG A 53 -6.60 5.77 8.00
N MET A 54 -6.38 4.56 8.49
CA MET A 54 -5.05 3.96 8.47
C MET A 54 -4.87 3.19 7.17
N HIS A 55 -3.84 3.52 6.40
CA HIS A 55 -3.56 2.85 5.14
C HIS A 55 -2.14 2.26 5.06
N ASP A 56 -1.41 2.22 6.17
CA ASP A 56 -0.13 1.52 6.28
C ASP A 56 -0.29 -0.01 6.14
N LYS A 57 0.66 -0.67 5.44
CA LYS A 57 0.79 -2.13 5.44
C LYS A 57 2.25 -2.52 5.65
N TYR A 58 2.57 -2.99 6.85
CA TYR A 58 3.88 -3.54 7.15
C TYR A 58 3.83 -4.55 8.30
N LEU A 59 4.85 -5.39 8.35
CA LEU A 59 5.15 -6.32 9.43
C LEU A 59 6.59 -6.09 9.87
N LEU A 60 6.77 -5.77 11.14
CA LEU A 60 8.07 -5.63 11.79
C LEU A 60 8.31 -6.83 12.73
N VAL A 61 9.48 -7.46 12.64
CA VAL A 61 9.86 -8.59 13.49
C VAL A 61 11.19 -8.29 14.16
N ASP A 62 11.12 -8.04 15.47
CA ASP A 62 12.24 -7.64 16.31
C ASP A 62 13.05 -6.50 15.65
N ASP A 63 14.38 -6.53 15.77
CA ASP A 63 15.30 -5.66 15.04
C ASP A 63 15.82 -6.31 13.75
N LYS A 64 15.13 -7.34 13.25
CA LYS A 64 15.64 -8.25 12.21
C LYS A 64 14.99 -8.09 10.85
N LEU A 65 13.66 -8.05 10.77
CA LEU A 65 12.93 -8.04 9.50
C LEU A 65 11.88 -6.93 9.45
N LEU A 66 11.77 -6.27 8.31
CA LEU A 66 10.65 -5.40 7.95
C LEU A 66 10.12 -5.82 6.59
N LEU A 67 8.84 -6.20 6.53
CA LEU A 67 8.11 -6.36 5.28
C LEU A 67 7.17 -5.15 5.12
N LEU A 68 7.27 -4.39 4.04
CA LEU A 68 6.47 -3.17 3.84
C LEU A 68 6.06 -3.02 2.37
N GLY A 69 4.82 -2.64 2.10
CA GLY A 69 4.38 -2.40 0.73
C GLY A 69 2.92 -1.99 0.58
N GLY A 70 2.35 -2.33 -0.58
CA GLY A 70 0.99 -1.95 -0.97
C GLY A 70 -0.07 -2.98 -0.61
N ARG A 71 0.35 -4.21 -0.28
CA ARG A 71 -0.55 -5.37 -0.21
C ARG A 71 -1.38 -5.36 1.08
N ASN A 72 -2.70 -5.36 0.95
CA ASN A 72 -3.57 -5.56 2.11
C ASN A 72 -3.69 -7.05 2.47
N THR A 73 -4.14 -7.33 3.69
CA THR A 73 -4.27 -8.69 4.22
C THR A 73 -5.65 -9.32 3.98
N PHE A 74 -6.43 -8.80 3.03
CA PHE A 74 -7.74 -9.37 2.65
C PHE A 74 -7.58 -10.49 1.62
N ASP A 75 -8.52 -11.44 1.60
CA ASP A 75 -8.51 -12.64 0.74
C ASP A 75 -8.32 -12.37 -0.76
N TYR A 76 -8.66 -11.18 -1.26
CA TYR A 76 -8.49 -10.84 -2.68
C TYR A 76 -7.06 -10.39 -3.04
N PHE A 77 -6.23 -10.06 -2.05
CA PHE A 77 -4.82 -9.73 -2.22
C PHE A 77 -3.88 -10.87 -1.78
N LEU A 78 -4.43 -11.96 -1.23
CA LEU A 78 -3.67 -13.06 -0.65
C LEU A 78 -4.05 -14.39 -1.30
N GLY A 79 -3.09 -14.97 -2.03
CA GLY A 79 -3.17 -16.34 -2.55
C GLY A 79 -4.21 -16.55 -3.65
N GLU A 80 -4.41 -17.81 -4.00
CA GLU A 80 -5.28 -18.23 -5.12
C GLU A 80 -6.71 -18.59 -4.69
N TYR A 81 -7.08 -18.29 -3.44
CA TYR A 81 -8.37 -18.68 -2.87
C TYR A 81 -9.55 -17.94 -3.51
N ASN A 82 -9.30 -16.77 -4.10
CA ASN A 82 -10.29 -15.98 -4.84
C ASN A 82 -9.76 -15.49 -6.19
N LEU A 83 -9.64 -16.43 -7.14
CA LEU A 83 -9.20 -16.16 -8.53
C LEU A 83 -10.07 -15.15 -9.30
N ARG A 84 -11.26 -14.79 -8.79
CA ARG A 84 -12.16 -13.86 -9.50
C ARG A 84 -11.76 -12.40 -9.36
N ASN A 85 -11.02 -12.02 -8.32
CA ASN A 85 -10.67 -10.63 -8.00
C ASN A 85 -9.19 -10.52 -7.61
N LEU A 86 -8.28 -11.16 -8.34
CA LEU A 86 -6.84 -11.03 -8.10
C LEU A 86 -6.33 -9.64 -8.47
N SER A 87 -5.29 -9.20 -7.77
CA SER A 87 -4.55 -7.97 -8.06
C SER A 87 -3.06 -8.19 -7.84
N TYR A 88 -2.24 -7.76 -8.79
CA TYR A 88 -0.78 -7.81 -8.66
C TYR A 88 -0.32 -6.70 -7.72
N ASP A 89 0.27 -7.06 -6.59
CA ASP A 89 0.82 -6.09 -5.63
C ASP A 89 2.20 -6.56 -5.17
N ARG A 90 2.96 -5.67 -4.53
CA ARG A 90 4.34 -5.98 -4.11
C ARG A 90 4.64 -5.36 -2.75
N ASP A 91 5.47 -6.10 -2.02
CA ASP A 91 6.07 -5.69 -0.76
C ASP A 91 7.59 -5.85 -0.84
N VAL A 92 8.31 -5.12 0.00
CA VAL A 92 9.76 -5.18 0.14
C VAL A 92 10.11 -5.79 1.48
N LEU A 93 10.97 -6.80 1.47
CA LEU A 93 11.61 -7.33 2.66
C LEU A 93 12.96 -6.64 2.89
N ILE A 94 13.10 -5.93 4.01
CA ILE A 94 14.38 -5.45 4.51
C ILE A 94 14.88 -6.42 5.59
N TYR A 95 16.08 -6.94 5.39
CA TYR A 95 16.76 -7.82 6.34
C TYR A 95 17.94 -7.10 7.01
N ASN A 96 17.87 -6.92 8.32
CA ASN A 96 18.96 -6.35 9.11
C ASN A 96 20.01 -7.42 9.43
N THR A 97 21.12 -7.39 8.68
CA THR A 97 22.27 -8.28 8.90
C THR A 97 23.02 -8.02 10.20
N LYS A 98 22.77 -6.87 10.86
CA LYS A 98 23.35 -6.48 12.15
C LYS A 98 22.35 -6.60 13.32
N HIS A 99 21.26 -7.36 13.17
CA HIS A 99 20.34 -7.61 14.29
C HIS A 99 21.09 -8.17 15.51
N GLY A 100 20.69 -7.73 16.71
CA GLY A 100 21.36 -7.99 17.98
C GLY A 100 22.56 -7.09 18.28
N GLN A 101 22.96 -6.19 17.36
CA GLN A 101 24.01 -5.18 17.59
C GLN A 101 23.36 -3.83 17.90
N GLU A 102 23.26 -3.48 19.18
CA GLU A 102 22.58 -2.27 19.66
C GLU A 102 23.10 -0.98 19.01
N GLU A 103 24.41 -0.93 18.71
CA GLU A 103 25.05 0.20 18.05
C GLU A 103 24.60 0.42 16.59
N ALA A 104 24.10 -0.63 15.94
CA ALA A 104 23.62 -0.56 14.56
C ALA A 104 22.16 -0.14 14.47
N TRP A 105 21.38 -0.33 15.53
CA TRP A 105 19.94 -0.08 15.56
C TRP A 105 19.56 1.34 15.09
N PRO A 106 20.17 2.43 15.60
CA PRO A 106 19.79 3.80 15.20
C PRO A 106 20.05 4.13 13.72
N SER A 107 20.84 3.31 13.03
CA SER A 107 21.13 3.48 11.60
C SER A 107 20.26 2.61 10.69
N SER A 108 19.45 1.72 11.28
CA SER A 108 18.56 0.82 10.55
C SER A 108 17.21 1.47 10.30
N VAL A 109 16.67 1.30 9.10
CA VAL A 109 15.29 1.71 8.79
C VAL A 109 14.24 1.00 9.65
N LEU A 110 14.57 -0.16 10.21
CA LEU A 110 13.70 -0.86 11.16
C LEU A 110 13.48 -0.03 12.43
N SER A 111 14.47 0.76 12.86
CA SER A 111 14.33 1.68 13.99
C SER A 111 13.41 2.86 13.68
N GLU A 112 13.43 3.35 12.44
CA GLU A 112 12.51 4.38 11.97
C GLU A 112 11.07 3.84 11.91
N ALA A 113 10.89 2.60 11.43
CA ALA A 113 9.61 1.91 11.40
C ALA A 113 9.06 1.59 12.79
N ASP A 114 9.91 1.13 13.72
CA ASP A 114 9.55 0.91 15.12
C ASP A 114 9.11 2.22 15.80
N ALA A 115 9.88 3.30 15.62
CA ALA A 115 9.54 4.61 16.18
C ALA A 115 8.21 5.15 15.63
N TYR A 116 7.96 4.97 14.32
CA TYR A 116 6.68 5.32 13.70
C TYR A 116 5.53 4.47 14.26
N PHE A 117 5.73 3.15 14.36
CA PHE A 117 4.74 2.22 14.91
C PHE A 117 4.38 2.59 16.35
N GLU A 118 5.37 2.80 17.22
CA GLU A 118 5.13 3.15 18.63
C GLU A 118 4.46 4.52 18.77
N ALA A 119 4.83 5.50 17.94
CA ALA A 119 4.13 6.80 17.91
C ALA A 119 2.64 6.65 17.56
N MET A 120 2.32 5.80 16.56
CA MET A 120 0.94 5.45 16.21
C MET A 120 0.25 4.67 17.35
N TRP A 121 0.91 3.65 17.87
CA TRP A 121 0.41 2.73 18.88
C TRP A 121 0.02 3.43 20.19
N GLN A 122 0.81 4.41 20.61
CA GLN A 122 0.59 5.22 21.81
C GLN A 122 -0.30 6.44 21.55
N SER A 123 -0.68 6.69 20.29
CA SER A 123 -1.51 7.85 19.96
C SER A 123 -2.90 7.76 20.59
N LYS A 124 -3.49 8.92 20.89
CA LYS A 124 -4.88 9.02 21.37
C LYS A 124 -5.94 8.51 20.38
N TYR A 125 -5.53 8.27 19.13
CA TYR A 125 -6.40 7.76 18.07
C TYR A 125 -6.48 6.23 18.09
N CYS A 126 -5.54 5.56 18.75
CA CYS A 126 -5.51 4.11 18.88
C CYS A 126 -6.15 3.64 20.18
N LYS A 127 -6.97 2.59 20.11
CA LYS A 127 -7.62 2.01 21.29
C LYS A 127 -7.50 0.50 21.29
N THR A 128 -7.13 -0.07 22.43
CA THR A 128 -7.13 -1.52 22.65
C THR A 128 -8.55 -2.06 22.52
N VAL A 129 -8.66 -3.18 21.82
CA VAL A 129 -9.90 -3.88 21.54
C VAL A 129 -9.74 -5.38 21.81
N PHE A 130 -10.86 -6.07 22.00
CA PHE A 130 -10.94 -7.53 22.14
C PHE A 130 -10.34 -8.15 23.43
N ASP A 131 -9.65 -7.37 24.25
CA ASP A 131 -9.05 -7.75 25.53
C ASP A 131 -10.10 -8.02 26.63
N SER A 132 -11.24 -7.35 26.52
CA SER A 132 -12.31 -7.36 27.54
C SER A 132 -13.65 -7.87 26.97
N PRO A 133 -13.78 -9.18 26.64
CA PRO A 133 -14.97 -9.74 26.02
C PRO A 133 -16.19 -9.75 26.95
N SER A 134 -17.39 -9.62 26.36
CA SER A 134 -18.67 -9.76 27.07
C SER A 134 -18.88 -11.19 27.61
N ALA A 135 -19.80 -11.37 28.56
CA ALA A 135 -20.11 -12.68 29.12
C ALA A 135 -20.59 -13.70 28.06
N SER A 136 -21.33 -13.26 27.04
CA SER A 136 -21.74 -14.12 25.93
C SER A 136 -20.56 -14.49 25.04
N MET A 137 -19.63 -13.57 24.80
CA MET A 137 -18.44 -13.83 24.01
C MET A 137 -17.46 -14.77 24.72
N LYS A 138 -17.28 -14.62 26.05
CA LYS A 138 -16.46 -15.53 26.87
C LYS A 138 -16.84 -17.00 26.71
N LYS A 139 -18.14 -17.31 26.52
CA LYS A 139 -18.62 -18.68 26.28
C LYS A 139 -18.15 -19.26 24.94
N LYS A 140 -17.83 -18.42 23.96
CA LYS A 140 -17.40 -18.84 22.61
C LYS A 140 -15.88 -19.00 22.49
N LEU A 141 -15.10 -18.40 23.40
CA LEU A 141 -13.64 -18.38 23.29
C LEU A 141 -12.97 -19.76 23.31
N PRO A 142 -13.42 -20.76 24.11
CA PRO A 142 -12.79 -22.08 24.09
C PRO A 142 -12.81 -22.70 22.69
N ALA A 143 -13.95 -22.65 22.00
CA ALA A 143 -14.07 -23.18 20.64
C ALA A 143 -13.18 -22.42 19.65
N ALA A 144 -13.16 -21.09 19.73
CA ALA A 144 -12.32 -20.25 18.87
C ALA A 144 -10.81 -20.50 19.08
N LYS A 145 -10.39 -20.75 20.33
CA LYS A 145 -8.99 -21.11 20.64
C LYS A 145 -8.64 -22.49 20.08
N THR A 146 -9.56 -23.46 20.16
CA THR A 146 -9.38 -24.77 19.54
C THR A 146 -9.25 -24.63 18.02
N GLU A 147 -10.14 -23.88 17.38
CA GLU A 147 -10.11 -23.62 15.93
C GLU A 147 -8.76 -23.02 15.49
N LEU A 148 -8.26 -22.00 16.19
CA LEU A 148 -6.94 -21.41 15.91
C LEU A 148 -5.80 -22.42 16.07
N ALA A 149 -5.84 -23.27 17.10
CA ALA A 149 -4.82 -24.29 17.32
C ALA A 149 -4.84 -25.36 16.22
N GLU A 150 -6.03 -25.83 15.84
CA GLU A 150 -6.21 -26.79 14.75
C GLU A 150 -5.74 -26.21 13.41
N TYR A 151 -6.05 -24.94 13.13
CA TYR A 151 -5.59 -24.25 11.93
C TYR A 151 -4.06 -24.10 11.90
N TYR A 152 -3.44 -23.75 13.02
CA TYR A 152 -1.98 -23.72 13.11
C TYR A 152 -1.36 -25.11 12.87
N HIS A 153 -1.94 -26.17 13.44
CA HIS A 153 -1.47 -27.53 13.23
C HIS A 153 -1.60 -27.96 11.76
N SER A 154 -2.72 -27.66 11.10
CA SER A 154 -2.92 -28.01 9.69
C SER A 154 -1.94 -27.26 8.78
N LEU A 155 -1.71 -25.96 9.02
CA LEU A 155 -0.70 -25.20 8.29
C LEU A 155 0.70 -25.76 8.51
N LYS A 156 1.06 -26.10 9.75
CA LYS A 156 2.37 -26.68 10.05
C LYS A 156 2.58 -28.04 9.39
N GLU A 157 1.54 -28.87 9.29
CA GLU A 157 1.61 -30.16 8.60
C GLU A 157 1.71 -30.00 7.09
N ALA A 158 0.92 -29.10 6.51
CA ALA A 158 0.90 -28.84 5.07
C ALA A 158 2.16 -28.10 4.57
N MET A 159 2.71 -27.21 5.40
CA MET A 159 3.79 -26.30 5.07
C MET A 159 4.83 -26.25 6.21
N PRO A 160 5.55 -27.35 6.47
CA PRO A 160 6.47 -27.46 7.60
C PRO A 160 7.60 -26.42 7.58
N GLU A 161 7.97 -25.94 6.39
CA GLU A 161 8.95 -24.88 6.18
C GLU A 161 8.57 -23.56 6.87
N LEU A 162 7.28 -23.22 6.97
CA LEU A 162 6.81 -22.00 7.66
C LEU A 162 7.16 -21.97 9.14
N THR A 163 7.45 -23.13 9.73
CA THR A 163 7.78 -23.26 11.16
C THR A 163 9.26 -23.50 11.42
N ARG A 164 10.10 -23.52 10.38
CA ARG A 164 11.55 -23.65 10.53
C ARG A 164 12.12 -22.38 11.16
N SER A 165 12.95 -22.56 12.19
CA SER A 165 13.70 -21.47 12.78
C SER A 165 14.99 -21.21 12.01
N GLY A 166 15.42 -19.96 11.92
CA GLY A 166 16.77 -19.61 11.45
C GLY A 166 16.92 -19.59 9.93
N HIS A 167 15.87 -19.20 9.19
CA HIS A 167 15.99 -18.91 7.77
C HIS A 167 17.00 -17.79 7.54
N ASP A 168 17.96 -18.01 6.64
CA ASP A 168 18.94 -17.01 6.23
C ASP A 168 18.43 -16.31 4.98
N TYR A 169 18.09 -15.03 5.11
CA TYR A 169 17.59 -14.22 4.00
C TYR A 169 18.73 -13.59 3.18
N ILE A 170 20.02 -13.76 3.53
CA ILE A 170 21.14 -13.23 2.72
C ILE A 170 21.06 -13.68 1.26
N PRO A 171 20.83 -14.97 0.93
CA PRO A 171 20.81 -15.42 -0.47
C PRO A 171 19.59 -14.93 -1.27
N GLU A 172 18.53 -14.47 -0.60
CA GLU A 172 17.28 -13.98 -1.19
C GLU A 172 17.21 -12.45 -1.24
N THR A 173 18.23 -11.77 -0.73
CA THR A 173 18.29 -10.32 -0.63
C THR A 173 19.52 -9.77 -1.34
N VAL A 174 19.50 -8.47 -1.62
CA VAL A 174 20.63 -7.74 -2.18
C VAL A 174 21.04 -6.62 -1.24
N ALA A 175 22.33 -6.34 -1.19
CA ALA A 175 22.83 -5.24 -0.38
C ALA A 175 22.34 -3.89 -0.94
N ILE A 176 21.96 -3.00 -0.02
CA ILE A 176 21.58 -1.62 -0.31
C ILE A 176 22.51 -0.66 0.44
N ASN A 177 22.64 0.57 -0.04
CA ASN A 177 23.40 1.61 0.64
C ASN A 177 22.63 2.12 1.86
N LYS A 178 21.33 2.40 1.67
CA LYS A 178 20.45 2.91 2.73
C LYS A 178 18.98 2.66 2.37
N ALA A 179 18.16 2.43 3.39
CA ALA A 179 16.72 2.62 3.31
C ALA A 179 16.31 3.73 4.30
N THR A 180 15.29 4.52 3.96
CA THR A 180 14.71 5.57 4.81
C THR A 180 13.20 5.46 4.77
N LEU A 181 12.54 5.50 5.92
CA LEU A 181 11.09 5.54 6.01
C LEU A 181 10.61 6.98 5.88
N ILE A 182 9.66 7.21 4.97
CA ILE A 182 8.94 8.47 4.88
C ILE A 182 7.46 8.22 5.15
N SER A 183 6.81 9.19 5.83
CA SER A 183 5.40 9.08 6.22
C SER A 183 4.75 10.45 6.34
N ASN A 184 3.41 10.44 6.22
CA ASN A 184 2.59 11.60 6.52
C ASN A 184 2.30 11.71 8.03
N PRO A 185 1.84 12.86 8.54
CA PRO A 185 1.43 13.01 9.93
C PRO A 185 0.34 12.00 10.30
N THR A 186 0.34 11.56 11.56
CA THR A 186 -0.46 10.42 12.02
C THR A 186 -1.82 10.78 12.60
N HIS A 187 -2.22 12.06 12.55
CA HIS A 187 -3.53 12.48 13.07
C HIS A 187 -4.65 12.24 12.06
N ILE A 188 -5.90 12.20 12.54
CA ILE A 188 -7.07 11.81 11.76
C ILE A 188 -7.69 12.92 10.88
N LEU A 189 -7.13 14.12 10.90
CA LEU A 189 -7.60 15.27 10.11
C LEU A 189 -6.71 15.49 8.88
N ALA A 190 -7.02 16.51 8.07
CA ALA A 190 -6.24 16.89 6.90
C ALA A 190 -4.77 17.14 7.26
N LYS A 191 -3.87 16.56 6.48
CA LYS A 191 -2.43 16.39 6.75
C LYS A 191 -1.59 17.27 5.85
N GLU A 192 -0.45 17.67 6.38
CA GLU A 192 0.66 18.14 5.56
C GLU A 192 1.19 16.98 4.71
N PRO A 193 1.32 17.14 3.39
CA PRO A 193 1.60 16.02 2.48
C PRO A 193 3.11 15.77 2.35
N TRP A 194 3.78 15.45 3.46
CA TRP A 194 5.23 15.25 3.51
C TRP A 194 5.72 14.17 2.53
N VAL A 195 4.99 13.06 2.39
CA VAL A 195 5.34 12.01 1.43
C VAL A 195 5.34 12.55 0.00
N TRP A 196 4.31 13.33 -0.37
CA TRP A 196 4.24 13.96 -1.69
C TRP A 196 5.42 14.89 -1.92
N TYR A 197 5.72 15.79 -0.98
CA TYR A 197 6.82 16.75 -1.12
C TYR A 197 8.16 16.05 -1.32
N GLN A 198 8.44 14.98 -0.55
CA GLN A 198 9.68 14.24 -0.67
C GLN A 198 9.75 13.45 -1.97
N VAL A 199 8.67 12.76 -2.34
CA VAL A 199 8.60 11.99 -3.59
C VAL A 199 8.73 12.91 -4.81
N GLN A 200 7.98 14.01 -4.85
CA GLN A 200 8.03 14.99 -5.94
C GLN A 200 9.41 15.63 -6.05
N TYR A 201 10.01 16.02 -4.92
CA TYR A 201 11.36 16.57 -4.91
C TYR A 201 12.36 15.59 -5.50
N LEU A 202 12.33 14.32 -5.07
CA LEU A 202 13.23 13.28 -5.59
C LEU A 202 13.02 13.07 -7.10
N MET A 203 11.77 13.03 -7.57
CA MET A 203 11.48 12.89 -8.99
C MET A 203 12.00 14.08 -9.80
N ALA A 204 11.75 15.31 -9.36
CA ALA A 204 12.15 16.53 -10.08
C ALA A 204 13.67 16.78 -10.12
N HIS A 205 14.44 16.05 -9.30
CA HIS A 205 15.90 16.11 -9.27
C HIS A 205 16.58 14.85 -9.82
N ALA A 206 15.82 13.98 -10.50
CA ALA A 206 16.41 12.87 -11.24
C ALA A 206 17.27 13.39 -12.41
N GLU A 207 18.37 12.69 -12.72
CA GLU A 207 19.26 13.11 -13.81
C GLU A 207 18.83 12.55 -15.18
N LYS A 208 18.19 11.39 -15.18
CA LYS A 208 17.82 10.64 -16.40
C LYS A 208 16.32 10.41 -16.47
N GLN A 209 15.73 9.82 -15.42
CA GLN A 209 14.34 9.38 -15.46
C GLN A 209 13.67 9.29 -14.08
N ALA A 210 12.35 9.46 -14.08
CA ALA A 210 11.48 9.02 -13.00
C ALA A 210 10.38 8.11 -13.58
N TYR A 211 10.28 6.90 -13.06
CA TYR A 211 9.26 5.93 -13.47
C TYR A 211 8.29 5.67 -12.35
N ILE A 212 7.01 5.95 -12.56
CA ILE A 212 5.95 5.81 -11.57
C ILE A 212 5.06 4.63 -11.96
N HIS A 213 4.87 3.70 -11.03
CA HIS A 213 3.88 2.65 -11.10
C HIS A 213 2.87 2.84 -9.96
N THR A 214 1.60 3.06 -10.30
CA THR A 214 0.50 3.29 -9.35
C THR A 214 -0.79 2.64 -9.88
N PRO A 215 -1.71 2.13 -9.04
CA PRO A 215 -2.96 1.56 -9.55
C PRO A 215 -3.82 2.56 -10.33
N TYR A 216 -3.78 3.82 -9.91
CA TYR A 216 -4.55 4.94 -10.47
C TYR A 216 -3.93 6.28 -10.01
N ALA A 217 -4.44 7.37 -10.58
CA ALA A 217 -3.95 8.72 -10.33
C ALA A 217 -5.12 9.71 -10.17
N VAL A 218 -5.19 10.42 -9.03
CA VAL A 218 -6.23 11.42 -8.74
C VAL A 218 -5.59 12.66 -8.11
N PHE A 219 -5.14 13.59 -8.92
CA PHE A 219 -4.28 14.69 -8.44
C PHE A 219 -5.06 15.89 -7.94
N SER A 220 -4.58 16.49 -6.84
CA SER A 220 -4.88 17.88 -6.49
C SER A 220 -4.25 18.86 -7.49
N LYS A 221 -4.55 20.15 -7.37
CA LYS A 221 -3.90 21.19 -8.17
C LYS A 221 -2.38 21.15 -7.99
N ASP A 222 -1.92 21.13 -6.74
CA ASP A 222 -0.50 21.14 -6.39
C ASP A 222 0.21 19.87 -6.89
N MET A 223 -0.49 18.75 -6.94
CA MET A 223 0.04 17.51 -7.52
C MET A 223 0.20 17.61 -9.04
N TYR A 224 -0.75 18.21 -9.77
CA TYR A 224 -0.58 18.47 -11.20
C TYR A 224 0.62 19.40 -11.46
N GLU A 225 0.78 20.44 -10.63
CA GLU A 225 1.90 21.38 -10.74
C GLU A 225 3.24 20.69 -10.45
N GLY A 226 3.33 19.88 -9.40
CA GLY A 226 4.56 19.15 -9.07
C GLY A 226 4.92 18.04 -10.07
N MET A 227 3.92 17.36 -10.67
CA MET A 227 4.16 16.43 -11.77
C MET A 227 4.65 17.15 -13.03
N LYS A 228 4.08 18.33 -13.32
CA LYS A 228 4.55 19.18 -14.41
C LYS A 228 5.98 19.65 -14.18
N GLU A 229 6.30 20.07 -12.95
CA GLU A 229 7.66 20.45 -12.58
C GLU A 229 8.64 19.29 -12.80
N ALA A 230 8.30 18.08 -12.40
CA ALA A 230 9.16 16.91 -12.65
C ALA A 230 9.36 16.67 -14.16
N ALA A 231 8.30 16.70 -14.96
CA ALA A 231 8.38 16.50 -16.40
C ALA A 231 9.08 17.64 -17.16
N ASP A 232 9.10 18.85 -16.61
CA ASP A 232 9.82 20.00 -17.18
C ASP A 232 11.34 19.94 -16.90
N HIS A 233 11.76 19.31 -15.79
CA HIS A 233 13.17 19.24 -15.37
C HIS A 233 13.87 17.92 -15.76
N VAL A 234 13.13 16.82 -15.79
CA VAL A 234 13.68 15.48 -15.97
C VAL A 234 13.44 15.01 -17.40
N PRO A 235 14.46 14.47 -18.10
CA PRO A 235 14.31 14.09 -19.51
C PRO A 235 13.17 13.10 -19.79
N GLU A 236 12.92 12.17 -18.87
CA GLU A 236 11.88 11.15 -19.02
C GLU A 236 11.11 10.96 -17.71
N VAL A 237 9.83 11.29 -17.70
CA VAL A 237 8.92 10.97 -16.60
C VAL A 237 7.80 10.09 -17.12
N THR A 238 7.81 8.82 -16.73
CA THR A 238 6.85 7.81 -17.19
C THR A 238 5.91 7.43 -16.06
N MET A 239 4.63 7.25 -16.38
CA MET A 239 3.61 6.82 -15.45
C MET A 239 2.85 5.63 -16.01
N LEU A 240 2.93 4.50 -15.32
CA LEU A 240 2.16 3.29 -15.58
C LEU A 240 1.02 3.17 -14.57
N LEU A 241 -0.20 3.04 -15.08
CA LEU A 241 -1.39 2.78 -14.28
C LEU A 241 -2.36 1.85 -14.99
N ASN A 242 -3.36 1.34 -14.26
CA ASN A 242 -4.37 0.47 -14.86
C ASN A 242 -5.23 1.22 -15.88
N ALA A 243 -5.49 0.59 -17.03
CA ALA A 243 -6.60 0.99 -17.87
C ALA A 243 -7.91 0.90 -17.08
N THR A 244 -8.85 1.81 -17.35
CA THR A 244 -10.15 1.84 -16.63
C THR A 244 -11.02 0.59 -16.84
N SER A 245 -10.68 -0.25 -17.83
CA SER A 245 -11.30 -1.55 -18.06
C SER A 245 -10.90 -2.58 -17.00
N VAL A 246 -9.65 -2.53 -16.52
CA VAL A 246 -9.08 -3.52 -15.58
C VAL A 246 -8.93 -2.99 -14.15
N GLY A 247 -8.85 -1.68 -13.95
CA GLY A 247 -8.68 -1.07 -12.63
C GLY A 247 -9.78 -1.46 -11.62
N ASP A 248 -9.34 -1.72 -10.38
CA ASP A 248 -10.14 -2.20 -9.24
C ASP A 248 -10.86 -1.08 -8.48
N ASN A 249 -10.26 0.11 -8.39
CA ASN A 249 -10.88 1.27 -7.75
C ASN A 249 -11.84 1.98 -8.71
N PHE A 250 -13.13 1.73 -8.51
CA PHE A 250 -14.22 2.31 -9.29
C PHE A 250 -14.23 3.84 -9.27
N MET A 251 -14.01 4.47 -8.10
CA MET A 251 -14.08 5.92 -7.95
C MET A 251 -12.93 6.61 -8.66
N ALA A 252 -11.71 6.10 -8.47
CA ALA A 252 -10.53 6.61 -9.14
C ALA A 252 -10.59 6.37 -10.66
N SER A 253 -11.01 5.18 -11.11
CA SER A 253 -11.23 4.90 -12.53
C SER A 253 -12.24 5.87 -13.15
N SER A 254 -13.32 6.17 -12.42
CA SER A 254 -14.32 7.14 -12.86
C SER A 254 -13.75 8.57 -12.94
N ASP A 255 -12.93 9.01 -11.98
CA ASP A 255 -12.25 10.32 -12.03
C ASP A 255 -11.30 10.41 -13.24
N TYR A 256 -10.52 9.35 -13.46
CA TYR A 256 -9.54 9.28 -14.52
C TYR A 256 -10.18 9.48 -15.90
N THR A 257 -11.36 8.91 -16.17
CA THR A 257 -12.06 9.15 -17.47
C THR A 257 -12.29 10.63 -17.79
N ARG A 258 -12.37 11.50 -16.77
CA ARG A 258 -12.56 12.94 -16.91
C ARG A 258 -11.25 13.72 -16.85
N ASN A 259 -10.31 13.29 -16.02
CA ASN A 259 -9.10 14.05 -15.69
C ASN A 259 -7.83 13.54 -16.37
N ARG A 260 -7.90 12.45 -17.16
CA ARG A 260 -6.77 11.91 -17.93
C ARG A 260 -6.07 12.95 -18.82
N GLY A 261 -6.84 13.81 -19.49
CA GLY A 261 -6.26 14.90 -20.29
C GLY A 261 -5.35 15.82 -19.46
N LYS A 262 -5.77 16.15 -18.22
CA LYS A 262 -4.95 16.96 -17.32
C LYS A 262 -3.67 16.25 -16.86
N ILE A 263 -3.69 14.92 -16.77
CA ILE A 263 -2.49 14.14 -16.48
C ILE A 263 -1.55 14.23 -17.68
N LEU A 264 -2.04 14.03 -18.90
CA LEU A 264 -1.23 14.19 -20.13
C LEU A 264 -0.67 15.61 -20.28
N ASP A 265 -1.43 16.63 -19.90
CA ASP A 265 -1.01 18.03 -19.94
C ASP A 265 0.16 18.35 -18.98
N THR A 266 0.46 17.47 -18.01
CA THR A 266 1.67 17.63 -17.17
C THR A 266 2.96 17.36 -17.92
N GLY A 267 2.90 16.63 -19.04
CA GLY A 267 4.09 16.24 -19.82
C GLY A 267 4.59 14.83 -19.55
N VAL A 268 3.99 14.09 -18.61
CA VAL A 268 4.35 12.69 -18.36
C VAL A 268 4.04 11.77 -19.54
N SER A 269 4.92 10.82 -19.79
CA SER A 269 4.69 9.68 -20.69
C SER A 269 3.76 8.69 -19.99
N LEU A 270 2.47 8.74 -20.34
CA LEU A 270 1.44 7.91 -19.71
C LEU A 270 1.30 6.56 -20.43
N ARG A 271 1.31 5.47 -19.65
CA ARG A 271 1.04 4.10 -20.10
C ARG A 271 -0.16 3.54 -19.34
N GLU A 272 -1.02 2.83 -20.06
CA GLU A 272 -2.17 2.13 -19.48
C GLU A 272 -2.00 0.63 -19.63
N TYR A 273 -2.08 -0.07 -18.50
CA TYR A 273 -1.97 -1.53 -18.39
C TYR A 273 -3.31 -2.22 -18.66
N PHE A 274 -3.27 -3.25 -19.50
CA PHE A 274 -4.41 -4.04 -19.99
C PHE A 274 -4.31 -5.52 -19.63
N GLY A 275 -3.54 -5.89 -18.60
CA GLY A 275 -3.38 -7.29 -18.23
C GLY A 275 -4.66 -7.95 -17.70
N ASP A 276 -4.54 -9.24 -17.41
CA ASP A 276 -5.64 -10.12 -16.99
C ASP A 276 -6.27 -9.71 -15.65
N HIS A 277 -5.47 -9.14 -14.76
CA HIS A 277 -5.83 -8.67 -13.43
C HIS A 277 -5.30 -7.25 -13.22
N SER A 278 -5.97 -6.48 -12.36
CA SER A 278 -5.48 -5.15 -11.96
C SER A 278 -4.09 -5.23 -11.32
N SER A 279 -3.28 -4.18 -11.47
CA SER A 279 -2.08 -3.98 -10.64
C SER A 279 -2.35 -2.95 -9.54
N HIS A 280 -1.93 -3.25 -8.32
CA HIS A 280 -2.06 -2.41 -7.14
C HIS A 280 -0.71 -2.00 -6.54
N GLY A 281 0.40 -2.23 -7.25
CA GLY A 281 1.71 -1.77 -6.82
C GLY A 281 1.78 -0.23 -6.72
N LYS A 282 2.45 0.28 -5.68
CA LYS A 282 2.80 1.71 -5.55
C LYS A 282 4.31 1.85 -5.48
N SER A 283 4.91 2.25 -6.57
CA SER A 283 6.36 2.22 -6.71
C SER A 283 6.89 3.28 -7.64
N ILE A 284 8.06 3.80 -7.30
CA ILE A 284 8.73 4.82 -8.10
C ILE A 284 10.19 4.43 -8.24
N LEU A 285 10.71 4.44 -9.46
CA LEU A 285 12.13 4.32 -9.75
C LEU A 285 12.65 5.71 -10.12
N ILE A 286 13.80 6.07 -9.58
CA ILE A 286 14.47 7.33 -9.92
C ILE A 286 15.89 6.99 -10.34
N ASP A 287 16.16 7.28 -11.61
CA ASP A 287 17.33 6.82 -12.34
C ASP A 287 17.55 5.31 -12.15
N ASP A 288 18.81 4.87 -12.21
CA ASP A 288 19.21 3.47 -12.04
C ASP A 288 19.61 3.17 -10.58
N ARG A 289 19.11 3.97 -9.61
CA ARG A 289 19.64 3.97 -8.23
C ARG A 289 18.58 3.93 -7.13
N LEU A 290 17.61 4.85 -7.15
CA LEU A 290 16.65 4.97 -6.05
C LEU A 290 15.35 4.24 -6.38
N SER A 291 14.80 3.55 -5.39
CA SER A 291 13.50 2.89 -5.44
C SER A 291 12.64 3.37 -4.29
N ILE A 292 11.39 3.73 -4.57
CA ILE A 292 10.41 4.10 -3.55
C ILE A 292 9.26 3.10 -3.60
N VAL A 293 8.95 2.42 -2.49
CA VAL A 293 7.87 1.42 -2.43
C VAL A 293 7.10 1.54 -1.11
N GLY A 294 5.78 1.40 -1.15
CA GLY A 294 4.97 1.40 0.07
C GLY A 294 3.48 1.46 -0.20
N SER A 295 2.74 2.08 0.71
CA SER A 295 1.27 2.08 0.71
C SER A 295 0.63 3.25 -0.03
N TYR A 296 1.38 4.33 -0.27
CA TYR A 296 0.91 5.60 -0.79
C TYR A 296 0.41 5.50 -2.24
N ASN A 297 -0.89 5.68 -2.46
CA ASN A 297 -1.41 5.88 -3.81
C ASN A 297 -1.17 7.31 -4.30
N LEU A 298 -1.04 7.50 -5.61
CA LEU A 298 -0.91 8.82 -6.20
C LEU A 298 -2.28 9.54 -6.32
N ASP A 299 -2.97 9.69 -5.19
CA ASP A 299 -4.31 10.28 -5.06
C ASP A 299 -4.38 11.34 -3.94
N MET A 300 -5.44 12.16 -3.93
CA MET A 300 -5.59 13.22 -2.92
C MET A 300 -5.81 12.65 -1.52
N ARG A 301 -6.44 11.48 -1.43
CA ARG A 301 -6.75 10.86 -0.15
C ARG A 301 -5.48 10.43 0.61
N SER A 302 -4.59 9.69 -0.05
CA SER A 302 -3.28 9.26 0.47
C SER A 302 -2.38 10.47 0.75
N THR A 303 -2.46 11.48 -0.13
CA THR A 303 -1.70 12.73 0.01
C THR A 303 -2.09 13.52 1.27
N TYR A 304 -3.38 13.69 1.54
CA TYR A 304 -3.86 14.69 2.50
C TYR A 304 -4.67 14.12 3.67
N VAL A 305 -5.03 12.83 3.70
CA VAL A 305 -5.99 12.30 4.67
C VAL A 305 -5.53 11.00 5.32
N ASP A 306 -5.11 10.02 4.54
CA ASP A 306 -4.76 8.69 5.05
C ASP A 306 -3.33 8.66 5.61
N THR A 307 -3.07 7.75 6.56
CA THR A 307 -1.69 7.50 6.99
C THR A 307 -1.05 6.63 5.94
N GLU A 308 0.18 6.95 5.58
CA GLU A 308 0.89 6.28 4.51
C GLU A 308 2.36 6.17 4.89
N THR A 309 2.96 5.05 4.50
CA THR A 309 4.38 4.78 4.69
C THR A 309 5.00 4.35 3.36
N MET A 310 6.17 4.91 3.07
CA MET A 310 6.99 4.53 1.92
C MET A 310 8.43 4.33 2.38
N LEU A 311 9.10 3.36 1.78
CA LEU A 311 10.54 3.18 1.89
C LEU A 311 11.23 3.81 0.69
N VAL A 312 12.15 4.74 0.93
CA VAL A 312 13.11 5.23 -0.06
C VAL A 312 14.38 4.39 0.09
N ILE A 313 14.74 3.66 -0.96
CA ILE A 313 15.82 2.66 -0.97
C ILE A 313 16.87 3.10 -1.98
N ASP A 314 18.10 3.27 -1.51
CA ASP A 314 19.28 3.54 -2.34
C ASP A 314 20.03 2.22 -2.58
N GLY A 315 19.97 1.70 -3.79
CA GLY A 315 20.66 0.49 -4.20
C GLY A 315 20.37 0.11 -5.64
N GLU A 316 21.41 0.17 -6.49
CA GLU A 316 21.30 -0.06 -7.94
C GLU A 316 20.75 -1.45 -8.28
N GLU A 317 21.22 -2.51 -7.61
CA GLU A 317 20.76 -3.87 -7.88
C GLU A 317 19.29 -4.07 -7.47
N PHE A 318 18.87 -3.49 -6.35
CA PHE A 318 17.47 -3.53 -5.94
C PHE A 318 16.58 -2.74 -6.92
N ASN A 319 17.03 -1.56 -7.35
CA ASN A 319 16.36 -0.76 -8.38
C ASN A 319 16.22 -1.55 -9.69
N ARG A 320 17.27 -2.22 -10.14
CA ARG A 320 17.24 -3.08 -11.35
C ARG A 320 16.23 -4.23 -11.22
N GLN A 321 16.17 -4.91 -10.08
CA GLN A 321 15.20 -5.98 -9.85
C GLN A 321 13.76 -5.45 -9.81
N LEU A 322 13.54 -4.30 -9.15
CA LEU A 322 12.24 -3.67 -9.12
C LEU A 322 11.80 -3.22 -10.53
N LYS A 323 12.72 -2.66 -11.32
CA LYS A 323 12.47 -2.33 -12.72
C LYS A 323 12.05 -3.56 -13.52
N ALA A 324 12.76 -4.67 -13.40
CA ALA A 324 12.39 -5.90 -14.08
C ALA A 324 10.96 -6.38 -13.74
N CYS A 325 10.51 -6.20 -12.49
CA CYS A 325 9.12 -6.49 -12.12
C CYS A 325 8.09 -5.51 -12.71
N ILE A 326 8.47 -4.26 -12.96
CA ILE A 326 7.59 -3.27 -13.61
C ILE A 326 7.55 -3.52 -15.12
N ASP A 327 8.68 -3.90 -15.72
CA ASP A 327 8.80 -4.20 -17.15
C ASP A 327 7.84 -5.33 -17.57
N THR A 328 7.62 -6.35 -16.72
CA THR A 328 6.63 -7.40 -17.01
C THR A 328 5.19 -6.87 -17.10
N LEU A 329 4.87 -5.76 -16.44
CA LEU A 329 3.56 -5.10 -16.58
C LEU A 329 3.53 -4.20 -17.82
N GLU A 330 4.68 -3.64 -18.21
CA GLU A 330 4.77 -2.83 -19.43
C GLU A 330 4.49 -3.62 -20.71
N ASP A 331 4.84 -4.92 -20.71
CA ASP A 331 4.60 -5.85 -21.81
C ASP A 331 3.10 -5.93 -22.16
N ASP A 332 2.21 -5.73 -21.18
CA ASP A 332 0.75 -5.69 -21.36
C ASP A 332 0.18 -4.25 -21.33
N SER A 333 1.01 -3.25 -21.63
CA SER A 333 0.64 -1.83 -21.52
C SER A 333 0.80 -1.07 -22.82
N LEU A 334 -0.09 -0.10 -23.05
CA LEU A 334 -0.04 0.78 -24.22
C LEU A 334 0.26 2.22 -23.83
N ALA A 335 1.15 2.86 -24.58
CA ALA A 335 1.42 4.28 -24.45
C ALA A 335 0.22 5.12 -24.91
N VAL A 336 -0.11 6.14 -24.15
CA VAL A 336 -1.21 7.07 -24.40
C VAL A 336 -0.71 8.27 -25.20
N GLN A 337 -1.39 8.58 -26.30
CA GLN A 337 -1.13 9.75 -27.13
C GLN A 337 -1.84 11.00 -26.58
N LYS A 338 -1.41 12.19 -27.01
CA LYS A 338 -1.97 13.48 -26.57
C LYS A 338 -3.46 13.65 -26.90
N ASP A 339 -3.94 13.06 -27.99
CA ASP A 339 -5.36 13.05 -28.35
C ASP A 339 -6.18 12.02 -27.55
N GLY A 340 -5.50 11.27 -26.69
CA GLY A 340 -6.04 10.26 -25.82
C GLY A 340 -6.18 8.88 -26.44
N THR A 341 -5.76 8.68 -27.69
CA THR A 341 -5.67 7.35 -28.31
C THR A 341 -4.44 6.59 -27.81
N TYR A 342 -4.24 5.35 -28.26
CA TYR A 342 -3.09 4.53 -27.91
C TYR A 342 -2.11 4.45 -29.08
N VAL A 343 -0.82 4.35 -28.77
CA VAL A 343 0.15 3.80 -29.72
C VAL A 343 -0.19 2.32 -29.88
N THR A 344 -0.41 1.86 -31.11
CA THR A 344 -0.87 0.50 -31.36
C THR A 344 0.24 -0.51 -31.18
N ASP A 345 -0.05 -1.59 -30.45
CA ASP A 345 0.79 -2.77 -30.36
C ASP A 345 -0.04 -4.00 -30.77
N PRO A 346 0.39 -4.81 -31.76
CA PRO A 346 -0.31 -6.03 -32.15
C PRO A 346 -0.42 -7.08 -31.04
N GLU A 347 0.49 -7.06 -30.07
CA GLU A 347 0.56 -8.06 -28.99
C GLU A 347 -0.32 -7.66 -27.80
N VAL A 348 -0.65 -6.38 -27.65
CA VAL A 348 -1.45 -5.85 -26.52
C VAL A 348 -2.81 -5.32 -27.00
N PRO A 349 -3.89 -6.12 -26.89
CA PRO A 349 -5.21 -5.67 -27.31
C PRO A 349 -5.81 -4.66 -26.32
N VAL A 350 -6.38 -3.58 -26.85
CA VAL A 350 -7.17 -2.64 -26.03
C VAL A 350 -8.42 -3.34 -25.49
N ILE A 351 -8.48 -3.56 -24.18
CA ILE A 351 -9.68 -4.12 -23.54
C ILE A 351 -10.72 -3.01 -23.38
N PRO A 352 -11.90 -3.10 -24.03
CA PRO A 352 -12.90 -2.06 -23.96
C PRO A 352 -13.58 -2.04 -22.60
N VAL A 353 -13.79 -0.84 -22.05
CA VAL A 353 -14.64 -0.67 -20.86
C VAL A 353 -16.06 -1.16 -21.18
N PRO A 354 -16.67 -2.04 -20.35
CA PRO A 354 -18.02 -2.54 -20.58
C PRO A 354 -19.04 -1.41 -20.72
N SER A 355 -20.00 -1.54 -21.64
CA SER A 355 -20.97 -0.47 -21.95
C SER A 355 -21.75 0.04 -20.73
N LYS A 356 -22.13 -0.85 -19.82
CA LYS A 356 -22.75 -0.47 -18.54
C LYS A 356 -21.82 0.41 -17.70
N LYS A 357 -20.55 0.04 -17.55
CA LYS A 357 -19.52 0.79 -16.81
C LYS A 357 -19.29 2.17 -17.44
N LYS A 358 -19.27 2.27 -18.78
CA LYS A 358 -19.18 3.55 -19.51
C LYS A 358 -20.31 4.52 -19.17
N VAL A 359 -21.56 4.05 -19.17
CA VAL A 359 -22.73 4.89 -18.84
C VAL A 359 -22.65 5.37 -17.39
N ILE A 360 -22.30 4.49 -16.47
CA ILE A 360 -22.15 4.85 -15.06
C ILE A 360 -21.03 5.89 -14.89
N PHE A 361 -19.86 5.66 -15.50
CA PHE A 361 -18.74 6.61 -15.47
C PHE A 361 -19.09 7.98 -16.04
N ALA A 362 -19.93 8.08 -17.06
CA ALA A 362 -20.38 9.37 -17.57
C ALA A 362 -21.11 10.19 -16.49
N VAL A 363 -21.85 9.55 -15.59
CA VAL A 363 -22.54 10.22 -14.48
C VAL A 363 -21.60 10.42 -13.30
N THR A 364 -20.94 9.36 -12.83
CA THR A 364 -20.13 9.37 -11.61
C THR A 364 -18.89 10.25 -11.75
N SER A 365 -18.28 10.33 -12.93
CA SER A 365 -17.11 11.21 -13.16
C SER A 365 -17.41 12.69 -12.94
N ARG A 366 -18.67 13.11 -13.06
CA ARG A 366 -19.14 14.46 -12.75
C ARG A 366 -19.53 14.60 -11.29
N LEU A 367 -20.30 13.64 -10.77
CA LEU A 367 -20.77 13.64 -9.39
C LEU A 367 -19.61 13.64 -8.38
N PHE A 368 -18.61 12.78 -8.63
CA PHE A 368 -17.46 12.59 -7.75
C PHE A 368 -16.57 13.81 -7.65
N GLN A 369 -16.67 14.78 -8.58
CA GLN A 369 -15.92 16.04 -8.49
C GLN A 369 -16.29 16.84 -7.22
N LEU A 370 -17.49 16.68 -6.68
CA LEU A 370 -17.95 17.38 -5.47
C LEU A 370 -17.21 16.93 -4.20
N PHE A 371 -16.69 15.71 -4.19
CA PHE A 371 -15.98 15.11 -3.05
C PHE A 371 -14.68 14.47 -3.50
N ARG A 372 -14.09 15.00 -4.58
CA ARG A 372 -12.89 14.46 -5.22
C ARG A 372 -11.72 14.36 -4.25
N TYR A 373 -11.64 15.26 -3.28
CA TYR A 373 -10.61 15.27 -2.23
C TYR A 373 -10.64 14.06 -1.28
N LEU A 374 -11.70 13.24 -1.33
CA LEU A 374 -11.83 11.99 -0.58
C LEU A 374 -11.49 10.76 -1.43
N ILE A 375 -11.15 10.96 -2.71
CA ILE A 375 -10.69 9.96 -3.67
C ILE A 375 -9.19 10.13 -3.80
#